data_AF-A0A6I2NQN7-F1
#
_entry.id   AF-A0A6I2NQN7-F1
#
_cell.length_a   1.000
_cell.length_b   1.000
_cell.length_c   1.000
_cell.angle_alpha   90.00
_cell.angle_beta   90.00
_cell.angle_gamma   90.00
#
_symmetry.space_group_name_H-M   'P 1'
#
loop_
_entity.id
_entity.type
_entity.pdbx_description
1 polymer ?
#
loop_
_entity_poly.entity_id
_entity_poly.type
_entity_poly.pdbx_seq_one_letter_code
_entity_poly.pdbx_strand_id
1 'polypeptide(L)' 'MQLIALYHFPIEIVFDVLVLVIGGIISLRAKDNFQKRYWGAISFCIGLVFLWENAGWLTIVSETPAYRFSDLLNMEKMLK' A
#
# COMPACT_ATOMS: atom_id res chain seq x y z
N MET A 1 8.94 14.78 -5.52
CA MET A 1 8.28 13.87 -4.56
C MET A 1 7.05 13.18 -5.15
N GLN A 2 6.12 13.88 -5.82
CA GLN A 2 4.87 13.26 -6.34
C GLN A 2 5.08 12.14 -7.39
N LEU A 3 6.10 12.25 -8.26
CA LEU A 3 6.40 11.21 -9.27
C LEU A 3 6.96 9.91 -8.68
N ILE A 4 7.73 9.99 -7.60
CA ILE A 4 8.27 8.79 -6.91
C ILE A 4 7.11 8.08 -6.20
N ALA A 5 6.22 8.82 -5.54
CA ALA A 5 5.02 8.26 -4.92
C ALA A 5 4.09 7.59 -5.97
N LEU A 6 3.92 8.17 -7.16
CA LEU A 6 3.04 7.60 -8.19
C LEU A 6 3.51 6.23 -8.72
N TYR A 7 4.81 6.01 -8.84
CA TYR A 7 5.35 4.75 -9.35
C TYR A 7 5.70 3.73 -8.27
N HIS A 8 5.99 4.16 -7.04
CA HIS A 8 6.35 3.27 -5.95
C HIS A 8 5.14 2.60 -5.29
N PHE A 9 4.06 3.35 -5.05
CA PHE A 9 2.82 2.81 -4.47
C PHE A 9 2.21 1.61 -5.22
N PRO A 10 2.08 1.64 -6.57
CA PRO A 10 1.48 0.51 -7.28
C PRO A 10 2.36 -0.74 -7.24
N ILE A 11 3.69 -0.60 -7.23
CA ILE A 11 4.57 -1.78 -7.20
C ILE A 11 4.59 -2.42 -5.81
N GLU A 12 4.59 -1.63 -4.74
CA GLU A 12 4.51 -2.13 -3.36
C GLU A 12 3.22 -2.90 -3.11
N ILE A 13 2.06 -2.35 -3.51
CA ILE A 13 0.77 -3.05 -3.38
C ILE A 13 0.76 -4.36 -4.17
N VAL A 14 1.37 -4.40 -5.36
CA VAL A 14 1.46 -5.64 -6.15
C VAL A 14 2.28 -6.71 -5.42
N PHE A 15 3.39 -6.33 -4.78
CA PHE A 15 4.19 -7.25 -3.97
C PHE A 15 3.43 -7.75 -2.73
N ASP A 16 2.69 -6.89 -2.04
CA ASP A 16 1.89 -7.27 -0.88
C ASP A 16 0.81 -8.28 -1.24
N VAL A 17 0.09 -8.03 -2.33
CA VAL A 17 -0.93 -8.96 -2.86
C VAL A 17 -0.28 -10.28 -3.26
N LEU A 18 0.90 -10.27 -3.88
CA LEU A 18 1.64 -11.49 -4.21
C LEU A 18 1.97 -12.31 -2.96
N VAL A 19 2.54 -11.67 -1.93
CA VAL A 19 2.91 -12.34 -0.67
C VAL A 19 1.68 -12.89 0.05
N LEU A 20 0.57 -12.15 0.04
CA LEU A 20 -0.70 -12.57 0.62
C LEU A 20 -1.28 -13.79 -0.11
N VAL A 21 -1.35 -13.73 -1.46
CA VAL A 21 -1.90 -14.83 -2.28
C VAL A 21 -1.04 -16.07 -2.16
N ILE A 22 0.29 -15.95 -2.26
CA ILE A 22 1.21 -17.09 -2.13
C ILE A 22 1.12 -17.69 -0.73
N GLY A 23 1.13 -16.86 0.33
CA GLY A 23 0.99 -17.30 1.71
C GLY A 23 -0.33 -18.06 1.95
N GLY A 24 -1.43 -17.52 1.43
CA GLY A 24 -2.76 -18.15 1.50
C GLY A 24 -2.80 -19.50 0.79
N ILE A 25 -2.26 -19.57 -0.44
CA ILE A 25 -2.18 -20.84 -1.20
C ILE A 25 -1.37 -21.88 -0.44
N ILE A 26 -0.20 -21.50 0.10
CA ILE A 26 0.66 -22.42 0.86
C ILE A 26 -0.05 -22.91 2.12
N SER A 27 -0.72 -22.01 2.85
CA SER A 27 -1.45 -22.36 4.08
C SER A 27 -2.58 -23.35 3.81
N LEU A 28 -3.37 -23.11 2.74
CA LEU A 28 -4.49 -23.98 2.36
C LEU A 28 -4.03 -25.33 1.78
N ARG A 29 -2.96 -25.34 0.98
CA ARG A 29 -2.43 -26.54 0.31
C ARG A 29 -1.60 -27.43 1.22
N ALA A 30 -1.17 -26.94 2.38
CA ALA A 30 -0.38 -27.72 3.32
C ALA A 30 -1.27 -28.70 4.10
N LYS A 31 -1.69 -29.79 3.44
CA LYS A 31 -2.63 -30.82 3.93
C LYS A 31 -2.34 -31.31 5.35
N ASP A 32 -1.10 -31.77 5.60
CA ASP A 32 -0.66 -32.29 6.91
C ASP A 32 0.74 -31.77 7.31
N ASN A 33 1.35 -30.94 6.46
CA ASN A 33 2.67 -30.38 6.76
C ASN A 33 2.51 -29.13 7.62
N PHE A 34 2.54 -29.32 8.94
CA PHE A 34 2.36 -28.27 9.93
C PHE A 34 3.34 -27.11 9.73
N GLN A 35 4.60 -27.41 9.41
CA GLN A 35 5.62 -26.40 9.12
C GLN A 35 5.24 -25.56 7.90
N LYS A 36 4.84 -26.18 6.78
CA LYS A 36 4.40 -25.42 5.58
C LYS A 36 3.14 -24.60 5.86
N ARG A 37 2.18 -25.13 6.62
CA ARG A 37 0.98 -24.39 7.07
C ARG A 37 1.37 -23.15 7.86
N TYR A 38 2.28 -23.29 8.82
CA TYR A 38 2.76 -22.21 9.67
C TYR A 38 3.48 -21.12 8.86
N TRP A 39 4.40 -21.50 7.97
CA TRP A 39 5.08 -20.54 7.09
C TRP A 39 4.11 -19.84 6.13
N GLY A 40 3.12 -20.57 5.60
CA GLY A 40 2.06 -19.98 4.79
C GLY A 40 1.21 -18.97 5.56
N ALA A 41 0.84 -19.30 6.81
CA ALA A 41 0.10 -18.39 7.68
C ALA A 41 0.90 -17.13 8.03
N ILE A 42 2.20 -17.26 8.34
CA ILE A 42 3.07 -16.10 8.57
C ILE A 42 3.13 -15.22 7.31
N SER A 43 3.39 -15.81 6.14
CA SER A 43 3.42 -15.08 4.87
C SER A 43 2.10 -14.36 4.59
N PHE A 44 0.96 -15.00 4.86
CA PHE A 44 -0.35 -14.40 4.69
C PHE A 44 -0.58 -13.20 5.63
N CYS A 45 -0.23 -13.35 6.92
CA CYS A 45 -0.34 -12.27 7.89
C CYS A 45 0.58 -11.08 7.55
N ILE A 46 1.80 -11.35 7.10
CA ILE A 46 2.74 -10.32 6.64
C ILE A 46 2.15 -9.54 5.47
N GLY A 47 1.65 -10.24 4.44
CA GLY A 47 1.02 -9.59 3.29
C GLY A 47 -0.18 -8.72 3.67
N LEU A 48 -0.99 -9.15 4.65
CA LEU A 48 -2.12 -8.35 5.15
C LEU A 48 -1.69 -7.06 5.86
N VAL A 49 -0.67 -7.13 6.72
CA VAL A 49 -0.18 -5.94 7.45
C VAL A 49 0.40 -4.92 6.48
N PHE A 50 1.23 -5.35 5.53
CA PHE A 50 1.80 -4.43 4.53
C PHE A 50 0.74 -3.83 3.60
N LEU A 51 -0.24 -4.63 3.16
CA LEU A 51 -1.34 -4.14 2.35
C LEU A 51 -2.16 -3.08 3.10
N TRP A 52 -2.40 -3.28 4.41
CA TRP A 52 -3.09 -2.30 5.26
C TRP A 52 -2.30 -1.00 5.40
N GLU A 53 -1.00 -1.09 5.71
CA GLU A 53 -0.11 0.07 5.81
C GLU A 53 -0.10 0.87 4.51
N ASN A 54 0.10 0.20 3.37
CA ASN A 54 0.15 0.85 2.07
C ASN A 54 -1.20 1.46 1.64
N ALA A 55 -2.33 0.86 2.04
CA ALA A 55 -3.65 1.45 1.86
C ALA A 55 -3.87 2.69 2.76
N GLY A 56 -3.38 2.65 4.00
CA GLY A 56 -3.40 3.79 4.92
C GLY A 56 -2.61 4.99 4.37
N TRP A 57 -1.39 4.73 3.88
CA TRP A 57 -0.59 5.76 3.23
C TRP A 57 -1.25 6.31 1.96
N LEU A 58 -1.88 5.46 1.15
CA LEU A 58 -2.61 5.90 -0.05
C LEU A 58 -3.75 6.87 0.32
N THR A 59 -4.48 6.57 1.40
CA THR A 59 -5.54 7.44 1.92
C THR A 59 -4.98 8.81 2.29
N ILE A 60 -3.87 8.86 3.03
CA ILE A 60 -3.21 10.12 3.43
C ILE A 60 -2.76 10.93 2.22
N VAL A 61 -2.10 10.31 1.23
CA VAL A 61 -1.65 10.99 0.00
C VAL A 61 -2.84 11.49 -0.83
N SER A 62 -3.95 10.75 -0.84
CA SER A 62 -5.16 11.15 -1.56
C SER A 62 -5.93 12.30 -0.90
N GLU A 63 -5.91 12.36 0.44
CA GLU A 63 -6.62 13.37 1.22
C GLU A 63 -5.82 14.66 1.41
N THR A 64 -4.48 14.64 1.25
CA THR A 64 -3.71 15.88 1.24
C THR A 64 -4.18 16.75 0.07
N PRO A 65 -4.80 17.92 0.32
CA PRO A 65 -5.19 18.80 -0.77
C PRO A 65 -3.91 19.17 -1.49
N ALA A 66 -3.89 18.91 -2.80
CA ALA A 66 -2.88 19.51 -3.65
C ALA A 66 -3.04 21.02 -3.45
N TYR A 67 -2.19 21.63 -2.63
CA TYR A 67 -1.95 23.06 -2.67
C TYR A 67 -1.46 23.32 -4.08
N ARG A 68 -2.41 23.57 -4.99
CA ARG A 68 -2.10 24.02 -6.33
C ARG A 68 -1.46 25.36 -6.10
N PHE A 69 -0.18 25.49 -6.43
CA PHE A 69 0.53 26.77 -6.44
C PHE A 69 -0.27 27.87 -7.15
N SER A 70 -1.20 27.50 -8.04
CA SER A 70 -2.24 28.33 -8.64
C SER A 70 -3.09 29.12 -7.63
N ASP A 71 -3.49 28.53 -6.50
CA ASP A 71 -4.31 29.19 -5.47
C ASP A 71 -3.48 30.11 -4.58
N LEU A 72 -2.23 29.74 -4.29
CA LEU A 72 -1.27 30.62 -3.60
C LEU A 72 -0.96 31.89 -4.43
N LEU A 73 -0.83 31.75 -5.75
CA LEU A 73 -0.65 32.88 -6.68
C LEU A 73 -1.92 33.75 -6.80
N ASN A 74 -3.09 33.19 -6.47
CA ASN A 74 -4.36 33.91 -6.50
C ASN A 74 -4.59 34.72 -5.21
N MET A 75 -4.04 34.28 -4.06
CA MET A 75 -4.07 35.05 -2.82
C MET A 75 -3.25 36.34 -2.91
N GLU A 76 -2.15 36.35 -3.67
CA GLU A 76 -1.37 37.57 -3.97
C GLU A 76 -2.19 38.60 -4.76
N LYS A 77 -3.16 38.15 -5.57
CA LYS A 77 -4.09 39.02 -6.32
C LYS A 77 -5.29 39.51 -5.51
N MET A 78 -5.58 38.92 -4.35
CA MET A 78 -6.67 39.30 -3.45
C MET A 78 -6.27 40.40 -2.44
N LEU A 79 -4.99 40.77 -2.40
CA LEU A 79 -4.44 41.82 -1.53
C LEU A 79 -4.41 43.19 -2.24
N LYS A 80 -5.44 43.47 -3.05
CA LYS A 80 -5.68 44.76 -3.71
C LYS A 80 -6.88 45.47 -3.13
#